data_AF-A0A834WFG2-F1
#
_entry.id   AF-A0A834WFG2-F1
#
_cell.length_a   1.000
_cell.length_b   1.000
_cell.length_c   1.000
_cell.angle_alpha   90.00
_cell.angle_beta   90.00
_cell.angle_gamma   90.00
#
_symmetry.space_group_name_H-M   'P 1'
#
loop_
_entity.id
_entity.type
_entity.pdbx_description
1 polymer ?
#
loop_
_entity_poly.entity_id
_entity_poly.type
_entity_poly.pdbx_seq_one_letter_code
_entity_poly.pdbx_strand_id
1 'polypeptide(L)'
;MIDLSDAAMFDVEYGRWVEEHHRLVCELRAAVQEHLPENELRLFVNNCLSHFDQIMNLKSIVCKSDVFHLYSGMWKTPAERCFMWMGGFRPSQILKIILNQIEPLTEQQLLGICGLQQSTQEGEDALTAGLETLNHSVTDTITADSLISSPNMANYMGQMAVAVNKLTSLDHFVAQVYIYIYICTSTAF
;
A
#
# COMPACT_ATOMS: atom_id res chain seq x y z
N MET A 1 -19.35 -20.67 15.49
CA MET A 1 -18.34 -20.20 14.52
C MET A 1 -18.53 -18.70 14.45
N ILE A 2 -17.59 -17.92 14.95
CA ILE A 2 -17.68 -16.46 14.90
C ILE A 2 -17.27 -16.06 13.48
N ASP A 3 -18.19 -15.48 12.73
CA ASP A 3 -17.90 -14.88 11.44
C ASP A 3 -17.22 -13.51 11.73
N LEU A 4 -15.91 -13.44 11.51
CA LEU A 4 -15.15 -12.20 11.64
C LEU A 4 -15.34 -11.40 10.36
N SER A 5 -15.53 -10.08 10.47
CA SER A 5 -15.49 -9.22 9.27
C SER A 5 -14.11 -9.32 8.60
N ASP A 6 -14.06 -9.07 7.28
CA ASP A 6 -12.81 -9.09 6.52
C ASP A 6 -11.72 -8.20 7.14
N ALA A 7 -12.12 -7.05 7.71
CA ALA A 7 -11.23 -6.14 8.43
C ALA A 7 -10.66 -6.76 9.73
N ALA A 8 -11.50 -7.41 10.54
CA ALA A 8 -11.05 -8.05 11.79
C ALA A 8 -10.19 -9.29 11.52
N MET A 9 -10.53 -10.06 10.48
CA MET A 9 -9.70 -11.17 10.01
C MET A 9 -8.33 -10.66 9.55
N PHE A 10 -8.29 -9.59 8.78
CA PHE A 10 -7.04 -8.98 8.33
C PHE A 10 -6.15 -8.54 9.48
N ASP A 11 -6.68 -7.93 10.53
CA ASP A 11 -5.86 -7.51 11.68
C ASP A 11 -5.16 -8.69 12.35
N VAL A 12 -5.87 -9.81 12.49
CA VAL A 12 -5.32 -11.06 13.06
C VAL A 12 -4.26 -11.66 12.16
N GLU A 13 -4.55 -11.80 10.86
CA GLU A 13 -3.61 -12.38 9.90
C GLU A 13 -2.40 -11.47 9.65
N TYR A 14 -2.58 -10.15 9.71
CA TYR A 14 -1.50 -9.18 9.65
C TYR A 14 -0.53 -9.35 10.83
N GLY A 15 -1.05 -9.49 12.05
CA GLY A 15 -0.22 -9.76 13.23
C GLY A 15 0.64 -11.02 13.08
N ARG A 16 0.04 -12.13 12.63
CA ARG A 16 0.76 -13.37 12.34
C ARG A 16 1.80 -13.19 11.24
N TRP A 17 1.45 -12.46 10.19
CA TRP A 17 2.35 -12.17 9.08
C TRP A 17 3.60 -11.41 9.55
N VAL A 18 3.45 -10.45 10.49
CA VAL A 18 4.57 -9.68 11.06
C VAL A 18 5.50 -10.57 11.87
N GLU A 19 4.96 -11.47 12.70
CA GLU A 19 5.75 -12.43 13.48
C GLU A 19 6.58 -13.34 12.57
N GLU A 20 5.93 -13.89 11.53
CA GLU A 20 6.60 -14.75 10.56
C GLU A 20 7.61 -13.98 9.70
N HIS A 21 7.30 -12.74 9.32
CA HIS A 21 8.24 -11.88 8.59
C HIS A 21 9.51 -11.65 9.40
N HIS A 22 9.39 -11.42 10.71
CA HIS A 22 10.54 -11.29 11.60
C HIS A 22 11.39 -12.56 11.62
N ARG A 23 10.77 -13.73 11.73
CA ARG A 23 11.46 -15.03 11.69
C ARG A 23 12.24 -15.22 10.39
N LEU A 24 11.60 -15.01 9.23
CA LEU A 24 12.23 -15.17 7.91
C LEU A 24 13.40 -14.21 7.70
N VAL A 25 13.28 -12.95 8.14
CA VAL A 25 14.38 -11.97 8.07
C VAL A 25 15.55 -12.37 8.97
N CYS A 26 15.28 -12.90 10.16
CA CYS A 26 16.33 -13.44 11.04
C CYS A 26 17.06 -14.62 10.41
N GLU A 27 16.35 -15.54 9.78
CA GLU A 27 16.94 -16.70 9.07
C GLU A 27 17.79 -16.27 7.88
N LEU A 28 17.28 -15.37 7.04
CA LEU A 28 18.05 -14.82 5.92
C LEU A 28 19.32 -14.12 6.41
N ARG A 29 19.23 -13.35 7.50
CA ARG A 29 20.39 -12.67 8.10
C ARG A 29 21.43 -13.69 8.60
N ALA A 30 21.00 -14.74 9.29
CA ALA A 30 21.88 -15.79 9.76
C ALA A 30 22.58 -16.50 8.58
N ALA A 31 21.83 -16.86 7.54
CA ALA A 31 22.36 -17.47 6.33
C ALA A 31 23.42 -16.60 5.65
N VAL A 32 23.20 -15.28 5.58
CA VAL A 32 24.19 -14.31 5.06
C VAL A 32 25.43 -14.25 5.96
N GLN A 33 25.26 -14.23 7.28
CA GLN A 33 26.38 -14.19 8.24
C GLN A 33 27.24 -15.47 8.21
N GLU A 34 26.62 -16.62 7.96
CA GLU A 34 27.30 -17.91 7.80
C GLU A 34 27.98 -18.07 6.43
N HIS A 35 27.82 -17.10 5.53
CA HIS A 35 28.36 -17.13 4.16
C HIS A 35 27.91 -18.39 3.41
N LEU A 36 26.63 -18.76 3.56
CA LEU A 36 26.06 -19.88 2.81
C LEU A 36 26.20 -19.67 1.30
N PRO A 37 26.37 -20.75 0.52
CA PRO A 37 26.53 -20.62 -0.92
C PRO A 37 25.26 -20.07 -1.57
N GLU A 38 25.41 -19.41 -2.71
CA GLU A 38 24.35 -18.65 -3.39
C GLU A 38 23.08 -19.48 -3.66
N ASN A 39 23.23 -20.76 -4.00
CA ASN A 39 22.12 -21.69 -4.23
C ASN A 39 21.25 -21.89 -2.98
N GLU A 40 21.86 -21.89 -1.80
CA GLU A 40 21.15 -22.00 -0.52
C GLU A 40 20.55 -20.66 -0.11
N LEU A 41 21.30 -19.55 -0.26
CA LEU A 41 20.78 -18.19 -0.02
C LEU A 41 19.53 -17.89 -0.84
N ARG A 42 19.48 -18.36 -2.09
CA ARG A 42 18.32 -18.19 -2.97
C ARG A 42 17.04 -18.78 -2.40
N LEU A 43 17.12 -19.87 -1.63
CA LEU A 43 15.97 -20.45 -0.96
C LEU A 43 15.37 -19.48 0.08
N PHE A 44 16.22 -18.88 0.91
CA PHE A 44 15.78 -17.90 1.92
C PHE A 44 15.18 -16.65 1.27
N VAL A 45 15.80 -16.16 0.20
CA VAL A 45 15.26 -15.02 -0.57
C VAL A 45 13.89 -15.36 -1.16
N ASN A 46 13.74 -16.53 -1.79
CA ASN A 46 12.46 -16.97 -2.36
C ASN A 46 11.37 -17.10 -1.28
N ASN A 47 11.72 -17.58 -0.08
CA ASN A 47 10.77 -17.65 1.04
C ASN A 47 10.31 -16.25 1.46
N CYS A 48 11.23 -15.29 1.57
CA CYS A 48 10.88 -13.89 1.85
C CYS A 48 9.98 -13.29 0.77
N LEU A 49 10.27 -13.53 -0.51
CA LEU A 49 9.45 -13.04 -1.63
C LEU A 49 8.03 -13.64 -1.60
N SER A 50 7.92 -14.95 -1.43
CA SER A 50 6.62 -15.62 -1.30
C SER A 50 5.83 -15.12 -0.08
N HIS A 51 6.52 -14.76 1.01
CA HIS A 51 5.89 -14.15 2.18
C HIS A 51 5.32 -12.76 1.87
N PHE A 52 5.98 -11.97 1.00
CA PHE A 52 5.42 -10.68 0.54
C PHE A 52 4.16 -10.86 -0.31
N ASP A 53 4.06 -11.90 -1.13
CA ASP A 53 2.85 -12.19 -1.90
C ASP A 53 1.64 -12.43 -0.98
N GLN A 54 1.85 -13.05 0.18
CA GLN A 54 0.79 -13.30 1.16
C GLN A 54 0.20 -12.00 1.70
N ILE A 55 1.03 -11.03 2.11
CA ILE A 55 0.51 -9.74 2.60
C ILE A 55 -0.16 -8.94 1.49
N MET A 56 0.32 -9.02 0.25
CA MET A 56 -0.34 -8.36 -0.87
C MET A 56 -1.73 -8.96 -1.14
N ASN A 57 -1.88 -10.28 -1.01
CA ASN A 57 -3.17 -10.94 -1.11
C ASN A 57 -4.12 -10.51 0.02
N LEU A 58 -3.66 -10.54 1.27
CA LEU A 58 -4.43 -10.06 2.43
C LEU A 58 -4.92 -8.61 2.24
N LYS A 59 -4.03 -7.73 1.77
CA LYS A 59 -4.41 -6.35 1.43
C LYS A 59 -5.40 -6.28 0.28
N SER A 60 -5.25 -7.11 -0.76
CA SER A 60 -6.19 -7.14 -1.88
C SER A 60 -7.61 -7.52 -1.45
N ILE A 61 -7.75 -8.46 -0.50
CA ILE A 61 -9.06 -8.85 0.05
C ILE A 61 -9.71 -7.67 0.73
N VAL A 62 -9.02 -7.04 1.69
CA VAL A 62 -9.57 -5.90 2.43
C VAL A 62 -9.79 -4.69 1.54
N CYS A 63 -8.94 -4.46 0.54
CA CYS A 63 -9.14 -3.36 -0.40
C CYS A 63 -10.49 -3.45 -1.14
N LYS A 64 -10.99 -4.67 -1.38
CA LYS A 64 -12.26 -4.89 -2.09
C LYS A 64 -13.48 -4.76 -1.17
N SER A 65 -13.30 -4.98 0.13
CA SER A 65 -14.40 -4.99 1.11
C SER A 65 -14.47 -3.71 1.95
N ASP A 66 -13.32 -3.18 2.35
CA ASP A 66 -13.17 -1.99 3.20
C ASP A 66 -11.79 -1.33 2.96
N VAL A 67 -11.71 -0.51 1.92
CA VAL A 67 -10.47 0.20 1.56
C VAL A 67 -10.02 1.20 2.64
N PHE A 68 -10.95 1.72 3.45
CA PHE A 68 -10.65 2.68 4.51
C PHE A 68 -9.93 2.00 5.68
N HIS A 69 -10.18 0.72 5.93
CA HIS A 69 -9.42 -0.07 6.90
C HIS A 69 -7.93 -0.16 6.54
N LEU A 70 -7.58 -0.30 5.26
CA LEU A 70 -6.17 -0.27 4.85
C LEU A 70 -5.52 1.10 5.04
N TYR A 71 -6.27 2.19 4.79
CA TYR A 71 -5.72 3.54 4.86
C TYR A 71 -5.62 4.08 6.30
N SER A 72 -6.64 3.80 7.12
CA SER A 72 -6.84 4.44 8.44
C SER A 72 -7.01 3.47 9.60
N GLY A 73 -7.08 2.17 9.32
CA GLY A 73 -7.28 1.14 10.32
C GLY A 73 -6.14 1.03 11.35
N MET A 74 -6.41 0.25 12.39
CA MET A 74 -5.53 0.11 13.56
C MET A 74 -4.51 -1.03 13.41
N TRP A 75 -4.41 -1.63 12.23
CA TRP A 75 -3.47 -2.71 11.90
C TRP A 75 -1.99 -2.27 11.94
N LYS A 76 -1.71 -0.97 12.01
CA LYS A 76 -0.37 -0.39 12.19
C LYS A 76 -0.22 0.40 13.48
N THR A 77 0.98 0.39 14.03
CA THR A 77 1.31 1.21 15.19
C THR A 77 1.22 2.70 14.86
N PRO A 78 0.92 3.59 15.83
CA PRO A 78 0.88 5.03 15.59
C PRO A 78 2.15 5.59 14.96
N ALA A 79 3.33 5.07 15.34
CA ALA A 79 4.62 5.48 14.79
C ALA A 79 4.75 5.09 13.31
N GLU A 80 4.39 3.87 12.94
CA GLU A 80 4.42 3.43 11.53
C GLU A 80 3.46 4.25 10.67
N ARG A 81 2.29 4.61 11.20
CA ARG A 81 1.31 5.43 10.48
C ARG A 81 1.85 6.81 10.09
N CYS A 82 2.80 7.37 10.84
CA CYS A 82 3.45 8.64 10.50
C CYS A 82 4.28 8.56 9.20
N PHE A 83 4.70 7.36 8.79
CA PHE A 83 5.52 7.13 7.59
C PHE A 83 4.73 6.46 6.46
N MET A 84 3.42 6.25 6.64
CA MET A 84 2.59 5.68 5.60
C MET A 84 2.28 6.71 4.53
N TRP A 85 2.30 6.24 3.30
CA TRP A 85 1.64 6.85 2.17
C TRP A 85 0.25 6.19 2.02
N MET A 86 -0.18 5.82 0.82
CA MET A 86 -1.49 5.20 0.59
C MET A 86 -1.56 3.74 1.08
N GLY A 87 -1.65 3.54 2.40
CA GLY A 87 -1.77 2.23 3.07
C GLY A 87 -0.50 1.36 3.06
N GLY A 88 0.65 1.99 2.84
CA GLY A 88 1.95 1.35 2.78
C GLY A 88 3.09 2.35 2.75
N PHE A 89 4.30 1.88 2.44
CA PHE A 89 5.46 2.74 2.24
C PHE A 89 5.43 3.34 0.83
N ARG A 90 6.20 4.42 0.58
CA ARG A 90 6.50 4.89 -0.78
C ARG A 90 7.62 4.04 -1.40
N PRO A 91 7.37 3.23 -2.44
CA PRO A 91 8.40 2.40 -3.05
C PRO A 91 9.68 3.17 -3.48
N SER A 92 9.55 4.39 -3.98
CA SER A 92 10.68 5.26 -4.35
C SER A 92 11.67 5.50 -3.20
N GLN A 93 11.17 5.63 -1.97
CA GLN A 93 11.99 5.84 -0.78
C GLN A 93 12.74 4.57 -0.40
N ILE A 94 12.10 3.40 -0.57
CA ILE A 94 12.75 2.11 -0.36
C ILE A 94 13.88 1.91 -1.37
N LEU A 95 13.64 2.17 -2.66
CA LEU A 95 14.67 2.11 -3.69
C LEU A 95 15.86 3.02 -3.36
N LYS A 96 15.59 4.24 -2.90
CA LYS A 96 16.62 5.20 -2.47
C LYS A 96 17.46 4.68 -1.29
N ILE A 97 16.85 4.01 -0.31
CA ILE A 97 17.57 3.44 0.84
C ILE A 97 18.43 2.26 0.38
N ILE A 98 17.85 1.34 -0.39
CA ILE A 98 18.51 0.11 -0.85
C ILE A 98 19.73 0.42 -1.71
N LEU A 99 19.65 1.42 -2.60
CA LEU A 99 20.76 1.88 -3.42
C LEU A 99 22.04 2.17 -2.62
N ASN A 100 21.90 2.69 -1.41
CA ASN A 100 23.05 3.02 -0.54
C ASN A 100 23.60 1.80 0.22
N GLN A 101 23.00 0.62 0.07
CA GLN A 101 23.36 -0.60 0.82
C GLN A 101 23.90 -1.71 -0.08
N ILE A 102 23.74 -1.61 -1.40
CA ILE A 102 24.17 -2.63 -2.37
C ILE A 102 25.39 -2.10 -3.11
N GLU A 103 26.59 -2.44 -2.64
CA GLU A 103 27.85 -2.24 -3.35
C GLU A 103 28.60 -3.59 -3.46
N PRO A 104 29.30 -3.88 -4.57
CA PRO A 104 29.44 -3.07 -5.80
C PRO A 104 28.34 -3.36 -6.84
N LEU A 105 27.78 -2.30 -7.45
CA LEU A 105 26.87 -2.37 -8.60
C LEU A 105 27.59 -1.94 -9.88
N THR A 106 27.24 -2.55 -11.02
CA THR A 106 27.70 -2.05 -12.32
C THR A 106 27.02 -0.73 -12.69
N GLU A 107 27.66 0.08 -13.53
CA GLU A 107 27.08 1.36 -14.00
C GLU A 107 25.72 1.17 -14.68
N GLN A 108 25.56 0.07 -15.44
CA GLN A 108 24.28 -0.27 -16.08
C GLN A 108 23.18 -0.59 -15.05
N GLN A 109 23.51 -1.34 -13.99
CA GLN A 109 22.56 -1.63 -12.91
C GLN A 109 22.20 -0.36 -12.14
N LEU A 110 23.17 0.50 -11.87
CA LEU A 110 22.95 1.79 -11.20
C LEU A 110 21.98 2.67 -12.01
N LEU A 111 22.24 2.83 -13.31
CA LEU A 111 21.35 3.59 -14.20
C LEU A 111 19.94 2.98 -14.28
N GLY A 112 19.85 1.64 -14.31
CA GLY A 112 18.57 0.93 -14.30
C GLY A 112 17.76 1.21 -13.02
N ILE A 113 18.39 1.12 -11.85
CA ILE A 113 17.71 1.37 -10.57
C ILE A 113 17.33 2.85 -10.44
N CYS A 114 18.19 3.78 -10.86
CA CYS A 114 17.87 5.22 -10.89
C CYS A 114 16.66 5.51 -11.79
N GLY A 115 16.60 4.91 -12.98
CA GLY A 115 15.46 5.04 -13.90
C GLY A 115 14.18 4.47 -13.30
N LEU A 116 14.25 3.30 -12.66
CA LEU A 116 13.13 2.70 -11.95
C LEU A 116 12.64 3.59 -10.80
N GLN A 117 13.55 4.12 -9.99
CA GLN A 117 13.23 5.03 -8.90
C GLN A 117 12.51 6.28 -9.43
N GLN A 118 13.03 6.88 -10.50
CA GLN A 118 12.42 8.06 -11.10
C GLN A 118 11.01 7.76 -11.62
N SER A 119 10.84 6.70 -12.41
CA SER A 119 9.53 6.33 -12.96
C SER A 119 8.52 6.00 -11.86
N THR A 120 8.97 5.34 -10.79
CA THR A 120 8.16 5.06 -9.60
C THR A 120 7.74 6.38 -8.93
N GLN A 121 8.67 7.30 -8.70
CA GLN A 121 8.38 8.60 -8.08
C GLN A 121 7.36 9.41 -8.89
N GLU A 122 7.49 9.44 -10.21
CA GLU A 122 6.54 10.13 -11.10
C GLU A 122 5.13 9.56 -10.97
N GLY A 123 5.00 8.23 -10.90
CA GLY A 123 3.71 7.58 -10.65
C GLY A 123 3.16 7.87 -9.25
N GLU A 124 4.01 7.84 -8.22
CA GLU A 124 3.63 8.21 -6.85
C GLU A 124 3.14 9.65 -6.74
N ASP A 125 3.79 10.59 -7.43
CA ASP A 125 3.42 12.00 -7.42
C ASP A 125 2.08 12.21 -8.14
N ALA A 126 1.87 11.55 -9.28
CA ALA A 126 0.59 11.56 -10.00
C ALA A 126 -0.56 10.99 -9.14
N LEU A 127 -0.31 9.88 -8.42
CA LEU A 127 -1.30 9.31 -7.52
C LEU A 127 -1.55 10.21 -6.30
N THR A 128 -0.51 10.83 -5.75
CA THR A 128 -0.69 11.78 -4.63
C THR A 128 -1.56 12.97 -5.04
N ALA A 129 -1.28 13.58 -6.20
CA ALA A 129 -2.08 14.68 -6.74
C ALA A 129 -3.53 14.26 -7.06
N GLY A 130 -3.71 13.04 -7.58
CA GLY A 130 -5.04 12.45 -7.81
C GLY A 130 -5.85 12.31 -6.53
N LEU A 131 -5.23 11.79 -5.46
CA LEU A 131 -5.86 11.64 -4.15
C LEU A 131 -6.23 12.99 -3.53
N GLU A 132 -5.33 13.98 -3.60
CA GLU A 132 -5.58 15.33 -3.08
C GLU A 132 -6.77 15.99 -3.78
N THR A 133 -6.81 15.91 -5.11
CA THR A 133 -7.93 16.42 -5.93
C THR A 133 -9.24 15.77 -5.52
N LEU A 134 -9.22 14.45 -5.30
CA LEU A 134 -10.39 13.69 -4.94
C LEU A 134 -10.87 14.00 -3.52
N ASN A 135 -9.94 14.14 -2.56
CA ASN A 135 -10.25 14.51 -1.19
C ASN A 135 -10.86 15.92 -1.10
N HIS A 136 -10.32 16.88 -1.85
CA HIS A 136 -10.93 18.22 -1.97
C HIS A 136 -12.34 18.13 -2.55
N SER A 137 -12.52 17.38 -3.63
CA SER A 137 -13.82 17.18 -4.27
C SER A 137 -14.86 16.57 -3.34
N VAL A 138 -14.47 15.58 -2.52
CA VAL A 138 -15.36 14.98 -1.50
C VAL A 138 -15.67 15.99 -0.40
N THR A 139 -14.67 16.71 0.10
CA THR A 139 -14.83 17.71 1.16
C THR A 139 -15.80 18.80 0.74
N ASP A 140 -15.62 19.38 -0.45
CA ASP A 140 -16.49 20.43 -1.00
C ASP A 140 -17.95 19.96 -1.14
N THR A 141 -18.15 18.68 -1.44
CA THR A 141 -19.51 18.12 -1.53
C THR A 141 -20.14 17.93 -0.16
N ILE A 142 -19.38 17.52 0.86
CA ILE A 142 -19.89 17.36 2.22
C ILE A 142 -20.20 18.72 2.87
N THR A 143 -19.35 19.72 2.65
CA THR A 143 -19.50 21.08 3.22
C THR A 143 -20.49 21.94 2.46
N ALA A 144 -21.03 21.47 1.33
CA ALA A 144 -22.03 22.20 0.58
C ALA A 144 -23.29 22.44 1.43
N ASP A 145 -23.67 23.72 1.59
CA ASP A 145 -24.85 24.18 2.35
C ASP A 145 -26.17 23.47 1.96
N SER A 146 -26.20 22.91 0.74
CA SER A 146 -27.32 22.15 0.18
C SER A 146 -27.64 20.85 0.93
N LEU A 147 -26.66 20.23 1.60
CA LEU A 147 -26.87 19.02 2.41
C LEU A 147 -27.34 19.33 3.84
N ILE A 148 -27.00 20.52 4.34
CA ILE A 148 -27.23 20.92 5.74
C ILE A 148 -28.62 21.55 5.91
N SER A 149 -29.12 22.25 4.89
CA SER A 149 -30.29 23.15 5.03
C SER A 149 -31.29 23.13 3.85
N SER A 150 -31.44 22.03 3.11
CA SER A 150 -32.38 22.01 1.97
C SER A 150 -33.80 21.58 2.37
N PRO A 151 -34.83 22.43 2.19
CA PRO A 151 -36.22 22.07 2.44
C PRO A 151 -36.84 21.18 1.34
N ASN A 152 -36.11 20.94 0.24
CA ASN A 152 -36.59 20.15 -0.89
C ASN A 152 -35.85 18.80 -0.99
N MET A 153 -36.58 17.72 -0.73
CA MET A 153 -36.07 16.35 -0.75
C MET A 153 -35.46 15.95 -2.10
N ALA A 154 -35.95 16.50 -3.22
CA ALA A 154 -35.38 16.23 -4.55
C ALA A 154 -33.95 16.81 -4.70
N ASN A 155 -33.69 17.99 -4.13
CA ASN A 155 -32.37 18.62 -4.16
C ASN A 155 -31.39 17.89 -3.25
N TYR A 156 -31.85 17.45 -2.07
CA TYR A 156 -31.05 16.63 -1.15
C TYR A 156 -30.64 15.30 -1.79
N MET A 157 -31.58 14.59 -2.42
CA MET A 157 -31.30 13.31 -3.09
C MET A 157 -30.32 13.49 -4.26
N GLY A 158 -30.45 14.56 -5.04
CA GLY A 158 -29.49 14.89 -6.10
C GLY A 158 -28.07 15.13 -5.59
N GLN A 159 -27.92 15.88 -4.49
CA GLN A 159 -26.63 16.14 -3.86
C GLN A 159 -26.03 14.89 -3.20
N MET A 160 -26.87 14.07 -2.55
CA MET A 160 -26.44 12.79 -1.99
C MET A 160 -25.94 11.83 -3.08
N ALA A 161 -26.60 11.78 -4.24
CA ALA A 161 -26.14 10.98 -5.37
C ALA A 161 -24.76 11.44 -5.89
N VAL A 162 -24.50 12.75 -5.92
CA VAL A 162 -23.17 13.30 -6.27
C VAL A 162 -22.13 12.92 -5.22
N ALA A 163 -22.46 13.02 -3.93
CA ALA A 163 -21.56 12.63 -2.84
C ALA A 163 -21.18 11.16 -2.91
N VAL A 164 -22.17 10.27 -3.10
CA VAL A 164 -21.95 8.83 -3.25
C VAL A 164 -21.08 8.52 -4.46
N ASN A 165 -21.33 9.13 -5.63
CA ASN A 165 -20.49 8.91 -6.81
C ASN A 165 -19.02 9.34 -6.59
N LYS A 166 -18.78 10.41 -5.83
CA LYS A 166 -17.41 10.83 -5.48
C LYS A 166 -16.74 9.85 -4.51
N LEU A 167 -17.47 9.31 -3.53
CA LEU A 167 -16.97 8.25 -2.64
C LEU A 167 -16.64 6.97 -3.41
N THR A 168 -17.47 6.56 -4.37
CA THR A 168 -17.17 5.43 -5.25
C THR A 168 -15.93 5.68 -6.11
N SER A 169 -15.72 6.94 -6.54
CA SER A 169 -14.51 7.32 -7.28
C SER A 169 -13.25 7.21 -6.40
N LEU A 170 -13.37 7.53 -5.10
CA LEU A 170 -12.31 7.35 -4.10
C LEU A 170 -11.97 5.88 -3.87
N ASP A 171 -12.99 5.04 -3.74
CA ASP A 171 -12.81 3.59 -3.62
C ASP A 171 -12.01 3.03 -4.82
N HIS A 172 -12.44 3.36 -6.04
CA HIS A 172 -11.73 2.93 -7.25
C HIS A 172 -10.30 3.50 -7.34
N PHE A 173 -10.09 4.76 -6.99
CA PHE A 173 -8.77 5.38 -7.02
C PHE A 173 -7.80 4.64 -6.09
N VAL A 174 -8.24 4.35 -4.87
CA VAL A 174 -7.38 3.66 -3.90
C VAL A 174 -7.12 2.21 -4.34
N ALA A 175 -8.10 1.52 -4.92
CA ALA A 175 -7.86 0.21 -5.53
C ALA A 175 -6.80 0.25 -6.65
N GLN A 176 -6.82 1.28 -7.50
CA GLN A 176 -5.82 1.48 -8.55
C GLN A 176 -4.41 1.70 -7.98
N VAL A 177 -4.29 2.43 -6.85
CA VAL A 177 -3.01 2.64 -6.16
C VAL A 177 -2.42 1.31 -5.69
N TYR A 178 -3.22 0.44 -5.09
CA TYR A 178 -2.73 -0.87 -4.64
C TYR A 178 -2.30 -1.77 -5.79
N ILE A 179 -3.00 -1.72 -6.92
CA ILE A 179 -2.59 -2.43 -8.14
C ILE A 179 -1.27 -1.86 -8.66
N TYR A 180 -1.11 -0.54 -8.71
CA TYR A 180 0.12 0.11 -9.16
C TYR A 180 1.30 -0.23 -8.26
N ILE A 181 1.13 -0.16 -6.92
CA ILE A 181 2.16 -0.55 -5.96
C ILE A 181 2.54 -2.02 -6.15
N TYR A 182 1.57 -2.92 -6.28
CA TYR A 182 1.82 -4.34 -6.51
C TYR A 182 2.64 -4.57 -7.79
N ILE A 183 2.27 -3.90 -8.90
CA ILE A 183 3.00 -3.98 -10.16
C ILE A 183 4.42 -3.45 -9.99
N CYS A 184 4.59 -2.24 -9.43
CA CYS A 184 5.91 -1.65 -9.19
C CYS A 184 6.81 -2.55 -8.34
N THR A 185 6.26 -3.21 -7.31
CA THR A 185 7.03 -4.16 -6.49
C THR A 185 7.31 -5.48 -7.20
N SER A 186 6.39 -5.97 -8.05
CA SER A 186 6.55 -7.24 -8.79
C SER A 186 7.42 -7.10 -10.04
N THR A 187 7.60 -5.89 -10.58
CA THR A 187 8.51 -5.64 -11.71
C THR A 187 9.93 -5.25 -11.27
N ALA A 188 10.11 -4.93 -9.98
CA ALA A 188 11.40 -4.50 -9.41
C ALA A 188 12.29 -5.66 -8.92
N PHE A 189 11.74 -6.88 -8.84
CA PHE A 189 12.42 -8.10 -8.36
C PHE A 189 12.08 -9.28 -9.29
#